data_AF-A0A816C1N9-F1
#
_entry.id   AF-A0A816C1N9-F1
#
_cell.length_a   1.000
_cell.length_b   1.000
_cell.length_c   1.000
_cell.angle_alpha   90.00
_cell.angle_beta   90.00
_cell.angle_gamma   90.00
#
_symmetry.space_group_name_H-M   'P 1'
#
loop_
_entity.id
_entity.type
_entity.pdbx_description
1 polymer ?
#
loop_
_entity_poly.entity_id
_entity_poly.type
_entity_poly.pdbx_seq_one_letter_code
_entity_poly.pdbx_strand_id
1 'polypeptide(L)'
;DEFIDDKMHGLGVHTYASGAQYDGEYKDDKKHGHGVYTFPNDDRYDGAYKDDKKYGHGAYRYKNGERYDGEYKDGRIHGCGVYTYPNGTKYKVSYKNDRVLSQTPI
;
A
#
# COMPACT_ATOMS: atom_id res chain seq x y z
N ASP A 1 -17.49 -23.57 -25.98
CA ASP A 1 -18.03 -22.49 -25.13
C ASP A 1 -18.37 -23.03 -23.76
N GLU A 2 -17.42 -22.89 -22.84
CA GLU A 2 -17.58 -23.20 -21.42
C GLU A 2 -17.25 -21.91 -20.67
N PHE A 3 -18.15 -21.51 -19.77
CA PHE A 3 -18.11 -20.26 -19.02
C PHE A 3 -16.79 -20.16 -18.20
N ILE A 4 -15.84 -19.37 -18.68
CA ILE A 4 -14.63 -19.04 -17.91
C ILE A 4 -14.95 -17.81 -17.07
N ASP A 5 -14.89 -18.02 -15.77
CA ASP A 5 -15.01 -17.09 -14.65
C ASP A 5 -14.72 -15.63 -15.04
N ASP A 6 -15.74 -14.77 -14.99
CA ASP A 6 -15.74 -13.35 -15.38
C ASP A 6 -14.95 -12.46 -14.39
N LYS A 7 -13.98 -13.05 -13.68
CA LYS A 7 -13.20 -12.39 -12.62
C LYS A 7 -11.87 -11.90 -13.14
N MET A 8 -11.48 -10.69 -12.75
CA MET A 8 -10.14 -10.17 -12.98
C MET A 8 -9.09 -11.03 -12.30
N HIS A 9 -8.11 -11.46 -13.08
CA HIS A 9 -6.95 -12.23 -12.66
C HIS A 9 -5.70 -11.74 -13.40
N GLY A 10 -4.54 -11.69 -12.72
CA GLY A 10 -3.30 -11.17 -13.30
C GLY A 10 -3.18 -9.65 -13.22
N LEU A 11 -2.35 -9.05 -14.07
CA LEU A 11 -2.09 -7.60 -14.04
C LEU A 11 -3.27 -6.80 -14.62
N GLY A 12 -3.61 -5.69 -13.97
CA GLY A 12 -4.65 -4.80 -14.45
C GLY A 12 -4.55 -3.39 -13.88
N VAL A 13 -5.14 -2.44 -14.61
CA VAL A 13 -5.29 -1.06 -14.18
C VAL A 13 -6.77 -0.78 -13.97
N HIS A 14 -7.12 -0.24 -12.80
CA HIS A 14 -8.48 0.17 -12.47
C HIS A 14 -8.48 1.64 -12.04
N THR A 15 -9.23 2.46 -12.76
CA THR A 15 -9.48 3.86 -12.42
C THR A 15 -10.87 3.97 -11.78
N TYR A 16 -10.90 4.41 -10.53
CA TYR A 16 -12.14 4.57 -9.77
C TYR A 16 -12.82 5.88 -10.13
N ALA A 17 -14.15 5.94 -9.99
CA ALA A 17 -14.92 7.17 -10.18
C ALA A 17 -14.49 8.32 -9.24
N SER A 18 -13.84 7.99 -8.11
CA SER A 18 -13.26 8.96 -7.18
C SER A 18 -11.99 9.64 -7.70
N GLY A 19 -11.44 9.20 -8.84
CA GLY A 19 -10.14 9.63 -9.35
C GLY A 19 -8.96 8.83 -8.80
N ALA A 20 -9.18 7.90 -7.88
CA ALA A 20 -8.14 6.97 -7.46
C ALA A 20 -7.78 6.01 -8.60
N GLN A 21 -6.56 5.47 -8.56
CA GLN A 21 -6.11 4.47 -9.52
C GLN A 21 -5.41 3.32 -8.79
N TYR A 22 -5.66 2.10 -9.22
CA TYR A 22 -4.86 0.93 -8.88
C TYR A 22 -4.22 0.36 -10.14
N ASP A 23 -2.93 0.07 -10.07
CA ASP A 23 -2.15 -0.61 -11.09
C ASP A 23 -1.41 -1.76 -10.41
N GLY A 24 -1.81 -3.00 -10.67
CA GLY A 24 -1.23 -4.14 -9.98
C GLY A 24 -1.91 -5.46 -10.27
N GLU A 25 -1.58 -6.44 -9.45
CA GLU A 25 -2.07 -7.81 -9.60
C GLU A 25 -3.47 -7.98 -8.99
N TYR A 26 -4.29 -8.76 -9.68
CA TYR A 26 -5.61 -9.19 -9.26
C TYR A 26 -5.67 -10.71 -9.13
N LYS A 27 -6.46 -11.15 -8.17
CA LYS A 27 -6.86 -12.55 -7.99
C LYS A 27 -8.31 -12.58 -7.56
N ASP A 28 -9.15 -13.21 -8.38
CA ASP A 28 -10.60 -13.37 -8.11
C ASP A 28 -11.28 -12.02 -7.83
N ASP A 29 -11.04 -11.03 -8.71
CA ASP A 29 -11.49 -9.62 -8.60
C ASP A 29 -10.91 -8.79 -7.46
N LYS A 30 -10.00 -9.36 -6.66
CA LYS A 30 -9.39 -8.68 -5.53
C LYS A 30 -7.96 -8.28 -5.82
N LYS A 31 -7.53 -7.12 -5.31
CA LYS A 31 -6.12 -6.75 -5.32
C LYS A 31 -5.32 -7.81 -4.57
N HIS A 32 -4.27 -8.28 -5.20
CA HIS A 32 -3.38 -9.31 -4.69
C HIS A 32 -1.94 -8.99 -5.13
N GLY A 33 -0.95 -9.77 -4.67
CA GLY A 33 0.42 -9.63 -5.14
C GLY A 33 0.97 -8.23 -4.90
N HIS A 34 1.72 -7.68 -5.85
CA HIS A 34 2.20 -6.31 -5.82
C HIS A 34 1.26 -5.35 -6.54
N GLY A 35 1.13 -4.13 -6.03
CA GLY A 35 0.41 -3.07 -6.74
C GLY A 35 0.71 -1.67 -6.24
N VAL A 36 0.39 -0.72 -7.10
CA VAL A 36 0.48 0.71 -6.86
C VAL A 36 -0.93 1.26 -6.76
N TYR A 37 -1.24 1.94 -5.66
CA TYR A 37 -2.48 2.67 -5.48
C TYR A 37 -2.20 4.16 -5.36
N THR A 38 -2.69 4.92 -6.33
CA THR A 38 -2.64 6.39 -6.34
C THR A 38 -3.97 6.91 -5.81
N PHE A 39 -3.92 7.66 -4.73
CA PHE A 39 -5.08 8.26 -4.09
C PHE A 39 -5.49 9.56 -4.83
N PRO A 40 -6.74 10.02 -4.69
CA PRO A 40 -7.20 11.26 -5.34
C PRO A 40 -6.45 12.52 -4.88
N ASN A 41 -5.77 12.45 -3.73
CA ASN A 41 -4.94 13.53 -3.20
C ASN A 41 -3.47 13.43 -3.65
N ASP A 42 -3.16 12.62 -4.66
CA ASP A 42 -1.82 12.26 -5.15
C ASP A 42 -0.90 11.55 -4.14
N ASP A 43 -1.40 11.13 -2.98
CA ASP A 43 -0.66 10.16 -2.18
C ASP A 43 -0.54 8.84 -2.97
N ARG A 44 0.50 8.08 -2.68
CA ARG A 44 0.75 6.82 -3.37
C ARG A 44 1.18 5.74 -2.39
N TYR A 45 0.53 4.59 -2.46
CA TYR A 45 1.00 3.36 -1.86
C TYR A 45 1.58 2.44 -2.94
N ASP A 46 2.71 1.83 -2.65
CA ASP A 46 3.48 0.99 -3.55
C ASP A 46 3.93 -0.23 -2.74
N GLY A 47 3.24 -1.36 -2.87
CA GLY A 47 3.49 -2.50 -1.99
C GLY A 47 2.56 -3.68 -2.19
N ALA A 48 2.64 -4.62 -1.27
CA ALA A 48 1.93 -5.88 -1.38
C ALA A 48 0.46 -5.79 -0.91
N TYR A 49 -0.38 -6.57 -1.57
CA TYR A 49 -1.80 -6.72 -1.34
C TYR A 49 -2.16 -8.19 -1.14
N LYS A 50 -3.15 -8.42 -0.28
CA LYS A 50 -3.79 -9.72 -0.08
C LYS A 50 -5.28 -9.51 0.18
N ASP A 51 -6.11 -9.98 -0.74
CA ASP A 51 -7.57 -9.93 -0.64
C ASP A 51 -8.06 -8.49 -0.39
N ASP A 52 -7.66 -7.56 -1.27
CA ASP A 52 -7.93 -6.11 -1.22
C ASP A 52 -7.24 -5.32 -0.10
N LYS A 53 -6.49 -5.98 0.78
CA LYS A 53 -5.84 -5.35 1.92
C LYS A 53 -4.35 -5.21 1.69
N LYS A 54 -3.77 -4.07 2.07
CA LYS A 54 -2.32 -3.90 2.18
C LYS A 54 -1.75 -4.96 3.12
N TYR A 55 -0.66 -5.60 2.71
CA TYR A 55 -0.05 -6.72 3.40
C TYR A 55 1.46 -6.76 3.16
N GLY A 56 2.23 -7.37 4.05
CA GLY A 56 3.67 -7.51 3.87
C GLY A 56 4.36 -6.15 3.88
N HIS A 57 5.28 -5.92 2.96
CA HIS A 57 6.01 -4.65 2.89
C HIS A 57 5.37 -3.68 1.89
N GLY A 58 5.42 -2.38 2.18
CA GLY A 58 5.03 -1.34 1.23
C GLY A 58 5.61 0.03 1.57
N ALA A 59 5.68 0.88 0.55
CA ALA A 59 6.07 2.27 0.65
C ALA A 59 4.85 3.17 0.45
N TYR A 60 4.56 4.01 1.45
CA TYR A 60 3.60 5.10 1.34
C TYR A 60 4.37 6.41 1.09
N ARG A 61 4.06 7.08 -0.01
CA ARG A 61 4.57 8.41 -0.37
C ARG A 61 3.43 9.40 -0.25
N TYR A 62 3.59 10.38 0.61
CA TYR A 62 2.61 11.43 0.80
C TYR A 62 2.90 12.57 -0.17
N LYS A 63 1.85 13.26 -0.65
CA LYS A 63 2.01 14.45 -1.53
C LYS A 63 2.85 15.55 -0.89
N ASN A 64 2.85 15.65 0.44
CA ASN A 64 3.67 16.61 1.19
C ASN A 64 5.18 16.27 1.19
N GLY A 65 5.59 15.15 0.58
CA GLY A 65 6.97 14.69 0.49
C GLY A 65 7.41 13.76 1.62
N GLU A 66 6.56 13.50 2.61
CA GLU A 66 6.83 12.48 3.62
C GLU A 66 6.78 11.08 2.99
N ARG A 67 7.52 10.15 3.57
CA ARG A 67 7.55 8.75 3.13
C ARG A 67 7.58 7.81 4.34
N TYR A 68 6.74 6.80 4.29
CA TYR A 68 6.82 5.65 5.17
C TYR A 68 7.18 4.40 4.35
N ASP A 69 8.12 3.61 4.84
CA ASP A 69 8.59 2.37 4.22
C ASP A 69 8.58 1.29 5.31
N GLY A 70 7.65 0.32 5.23
CA GLY A 70 7.50 -0.64 6.32
C GLY A 70 6.38 -1.66 6.13
N GLU A 71 6.03 -2.30 7.23
CA GLU A 71 5.16 -3.47 7.23
C GLU A 71 3.66 -3.12 7.36
N TYR A 72 2.84 -3.96 6.73
CA TYR A 72 1.40 -3.89 6.71
C TYR A 72 0.80 -5.26 6.99
N LYS A 73 -0.31 -5.28 7.72
CA LYS A 73 -1.07 -6.48 7.99
C LYS A 73 -2.55 -6.15 8.07
N ASP A 74 -3.37 -6.89 7.33
CA ASP A 74 -4.83 -6.71 7.28
C ASP A 74 -5.25 -5.27 6.97
N GLY A 75 -4.50 -4.59 6.09
CA GLY A 75 -4.76 -3.22 5.67
C GLY A 75 -4.23 -2.14 6.61
N ARG A 76 -3.58 -2.53 7.72
CA ARG A 76 -3.08 -1.64 8.77
C ARG A 76 -1.57 -1.60 8.79
N ILE A 77 -0.98 -0.50 9.27
CA ILE A 77 0.45 -0.43 9.54
C ILE A 77 0.76 -1.37 10.70
N HIS A 78 1.80 -2.18 10.54
CA HIS A 78 2.24 -3.18 11.51
C HIS A 78 3.77 -3.26 11.50
N GLY A 79 4.37 -3.99 12.44
CA GLY A 79 5.80 -4.30 12.40
C GLY A 79 6.70 -3.07 12.44
N CYS A 80 7.85 -3.15 11.78
CA CYS A 80 8.85 -2.09 11.74
C CYS A 80 8.81 -1.33 10.41
N GLY A 81 9.31 -0.10 10.43
CA GLY A 81 9.50 0.69 9.23
C GLY A 81 10.41 1.90 9.45
N VAL A 82 10.62 2.66 8.37
CA VAL A 82 11.35 3.93 8.36
C VAL A 82 10.41 5.02 7.90
N TYR A 83 10.28 6.06 8.73
CA TYR A 83 9.64 7.32 8.34
C TYR A 83 10.71 8.29 7.88
N THR A 84 10.52 8.93 6.72
CA THR A 84 11.41 9.94 6.15
C THR A 84 10.63 11.22 5.93
N TYR A 85 11.13 12.32 6.49
CA TYR A 85 10.58 13.66 6.27
C TYR A 85 11.19 14.30 5.01
N PRO A 86 10.54 15.33 4.42
CA PRO A 86 11.03 16.02 3.23
C PRO A 86 12.44 16.62 3.39
N ASN A 87 12.81 16.99 4.62
CA ASN A 87 14.13 17.51 4.95
C ASN A 87 15.22 16.43 5.08
N GLY A 88 14.88 15.15 4.83
CA GLY A 88 15.78 14.01 4.92
C GLY A 88 15.89 13.39 6.31
N THR A 89 15.26 13.96 7.35
CA THR A 89 15.24 13.38 8.70
C THR A 89 14.55 12.01 8.67
N LYS A 90 15.16 11.02 9.32
CA LYS A 90 14.65 9.65 9.36
C LYS A 90 14.41 9.16 10.77
N TYR A 91 13.40 8.32 10.90
CA TYR A 91 13.09 7.64 12.14
C TYR A 91 12.82 6.16 11.87
N LYS A 92 13.41 5.28 12.67
CA LYS A 92 12.88 3.92 12.84
C LYS A 92 11.61 4.00 13.66
N VAL A 93 10.55 3.39 13.16
CA VAL A 93 9.23 3.36 13.79
C VAL A 93 8.77 1.91 13.90
N SER A 94 7.99 1.60 14.93
CA SER A 94 7.29 0.32 15.04
C SER A 94 5.83 0.51 15.40
N TYR A 95 4.97 -0.33 14.84
CA TYR A 95 3.52 -0.25 14.98
C TYR A 95 2.89 -1.60 15.33
N LYS A 96 1.77 -1.55 16.02
CA LYS A 96 0.85 -2.68 16.17
C LYS A 96 -0.57 -2.24 15.85
N ASN A 97 -1.03 -2.60 14.65
CA ASN A 97 -2.37 -2.28 14.15
C ASN A 97 -2.63 -0.77 14.21
N ASP A 98 -1.82 -0.01 13.46
CA ASP A 98 -1.84 1.46 13.37
C ASP A 98 -1.39 2.21 14.65
N ARG A 99 -1.24 1.52 15.78
CA ARG A 99 -0.73 2.13 17.02
C ARG A 99 0.79 2.16 17.04
N VAL A 100 1.37 3.35 17.16
CA VAL A 100 2.81 3.55 17.39
C VAL A 100 3.23 2.83 18.68
N LEU A 101 4.32 2.07 18.60
CA LEU A 101 4.98 1.44 19.75
C LEU A 101 6.32 2.11 20.06
N SER A 102 7.10 2.46 19.03
CA SER A 102 8.37 3.17 19.21
C SER A 102 8.65 4.07 18.01
N GLN A 103 9.42 5.14 18.26
CA GLN A 103 9.98 6.01 17.25
C GLN A 103 11.36 6.49 17.71
N THR A 104 12.37 6.29 16.88
CA THR A 104 13.77 6.60 17.23
C THR A 104 14.47 7.23 16.01
N PRO A 105 15.12 8.40 16.16
CA PRO A 105 15.89 9.01 15.08
C PRO A 105 17.00 8.07 14.57
N ILE A 106 17.28 8.12 13.27
CA ILE A 106 18.41 7.42 12.64
C ILE A 106 19.13 8.28 11.62
#